data_AF-A0A838UX92-F1
#
_entry.id   AF-A0A838UX92-F1
#
_cell.length_a   1.000
_cell.length_b   1.000
_cell.length_c   1.000
_cell.angle_alpha   90.00
_cell.angle_beta   90.00
_cell.angle_gamma   90.00
#
_symmetry.space_group_name_H-M   'P 1'
#
loop_
_entity.id
_entity.type
_entity.pdbx_description
1 polymer ?
#
loop_
_entity_poly.entity_id
_entity_poly.type
_entity_poly.pdbx_seq_one_letter_code
_entity_poly.pdbx_strand_id
1 'polypeptide(L)'
;MTTRMLPEPVIRMSQFYRARADGTQFRGSCGQTALAVAMAAARGTPTDYEGVGELMIVLTRAMVANGTAAPNGASRLSALAQAARDAGCPVALELPYQAPQMAGWRAILREHAGQQPIVLQVAQGEALADAETGGRDDVGLRYHAIAVLGLSEAGYICADSDNSEVTRRFQIYPEATLAAAQPCGLLMLALTRAKNSGTKC
;
A
#
# COMPACT_ATOMS: atom_id res chain seq x y z
N MET A 1 -19.99 -0.38 14.12
CA MET A 1 -18.57 -0.02 14.31
C MET A 1 -18.33 1.30 13.58
N THR A 2 -17.77 2.31 14.24
CA THR A 2 -17.47 3.59 13.56
C THR A 2 -16.36 3.39 12.53
N THR A 3 -16.57 3.86 11.30
CA THR A 3 -15.53 3.89 10.26
C THR A 3 -14.32 4.69 10.74
N ARG A 4 -13.12 4.11 10.61
CA ARG A 4 -11.84 4.74 10.92
C ARG A 4 -11.01 4.80 9.64
N MET A 5 -10.61 5.99 9.24
CA MET A 5 -9.77 6.22 8.08
C MET A 5 -8.65 7.17 8.45
N LEU A 6 -7.48 7.00 7.84
CA LEU A 6 -6.40 7.97 7.97
C LEU A 6 -6.89 9.36 7.55
N PRO A 7 -6.39 10.42 8.20
CA PRO A 7 -6.78 11.78 7.87
C PRO A 7 -6.46 12.08 6.40
N GLU A 8 -7.40 12.72 5.72
CA GLU A 8 -7.21 13.20 4.35
C GLU A 8 -6.03 14.19 4.24
N PRO A 9 -5.37 14.24 3.08
CA PRO A 9 -5.73 13.52 1.86
C PRO A 9 -5.14 12.11 1.79
N VAL A 10 -5.99 11.13 1.45
CA VAL A 10 -5.57 9.79 1.10
C VAL A 10 -5.81 9.58 -0.38
N ILE A 11 -4.78 9.16 -1.12
CA ILE A 11 -4.83 9.08 -2.58
C ILE A 11 -5.02 7.65 -3.04
N ARG A 12 -5.83 7.49 -4.08
CA ARG A 12 -6.03 6.24 -4.79
C ARG A 12 -5.13 6.23 -6.02
N MET A 13 -4.33 5.19 -6.22
CA MET A 13 -3.37 5.13 -7.32
C MET A 13 -3.31 3.76 -7.97
N SER A 14 -3.35 3.75 -9.30
CA SER A 14 -3.08 2.53 -10.08
C SER A 14 -1.58 2.37 -10.33
N GLN A 15 -1.07 1.14 -10.29
CA GLN A 15 0.32 0.84 -10.68
C GLN A 15 0.54 1.05 -12.19
N PHE A 16 -0.54 1.13 -12.97
CA PHE A 16 -0.51 1.43 -14.40
C PHE A 16 -0.43 2.93 -14.68
N TYR A 17 -0.22 3.77 -13.65
CA TYR A 17 0.12 5.17 -13.84
C TYR A 17 1.37 5.31 -14.72
N ARG A 18 1.30 6.26 -15.65
CA ARG A 18 1.90 6.15 -16.98
C ARG A 18 3.40 5.88 -16.99
N ALA A 19 3.71 4.92 -17.86
CA ALA A 19 4.91 4.77 -18.67
C ALA A 19 5.88 5.96 -18.70
N ARG A 20 7.16 5.62 -18.57
CA ARG A 20 8.32 6.47 -18.86
C ARG A 20 8.15 7.28 -20.17
N ALA A 21 8.95 8.33 -20.37
CA ALA A 21 9.14 8.96 -21.67
C ALA A 21 9.56 7.98 -22.80
N ASP A 22 10.03 6.78 -22.44
CA ASP A 22 10.38 5.68 -23.36
C ASP A 22 9.27 4.61 -23.56
N GLY A 23 8.11 4.75 -22.90
CA GLY A 23 6.99 3.80 -23.01
C GLY A 23 7.03 2.59 -22.06
N THR A 24 8.07 2.40 -21.23
CA THR A 24 8.17 1.22 -20.36
C THR A 24 7.21 1.27 -19.17
N GLN A 25 6.44 0.20 -18.97
CA GLN A 25 5.56 -0.02 -17.81
C GLN A 25 6.19 -0.99 -16.81
N PHE A 26 6.09 -0.68 -15.51
CA PHE A 26 6.49 -1.61 -14.45
C PHE A 26 5.30 -2.49 -14.04
N ARG A 27 5.27 -3.72 -14.56
CA ARG A 27 4.18 -4.69 -14.32
C ARG A 27 4.24 -5.41 -12.97
N GLY A 28 5.25 -5.13 -12.14
CA GLY A 28 5.41 -5.73 -10.82
C GLY A 28 5.61 -4.68 -9.72
N SER A 29 5.07 -3.48 -9.91
CA SER A 29 5.30 -2.33 -9.02
C SER A 29 4.25 -2.14 -7.93
N CYS A 30 3.41 -3.15 -7.66
CA CYS A 30 2.38 -3.10 -6.61
C CYS A 30 2.96 -2.74 -5.24
N GLY A 31 4.14 -3.27 -4.90
CA GLY A 31 4.86 -2.94 -3.66
C GLY A 31 5.22 -1.45 -3.55
N GLN A 32 5.78 -0.86 -4.61
CA GLN A 32 6.16 0.55 -4.64
C GLN A 32 4.95 1.46 -4.71
N THR A 33 3.88 1.03 -5.41
CA THR A 33 2.62 1.76 -5.47
C THR A 33 1.97 1.83 -4.08
N ALA A 34 1.84 0.69 -3.41
CA ALA A 34 1.33 0.63 -2.03
C ALA A 34 2.21 1.45 -1.07
N LEU A 35 3.53 1.38 -1.22
CA LEU A 35 4.46 2.17 -0.41
C LEU A 35 4.32 3.67 -0.64
N ALA A 36 4.22 4.13 -1.89
CA ALA A 36 4.06 5.55 -2.21
C ALA A 36 2.77 6.12 -1.60
N VAL A 37 1.67 5.39 -1.70
CA VAL A 37 0.39 5.75 -1.05
C VAL A 37 0.54 5.78 0.47
N ALA A 38 1.17 4.76 1.06
CA ALA A 38 1.40 4.71 2.50
C ALA A 38 2.28 5.86 3.00
N MET A 39 3.32 6.23 2.25
CA MET A 39 4.21 7.35 2.58
C MET A 39 3.50 8.69 2.49
N ALA A 40 2.67 8.90 1.46
CA ALA A 40 1.85 10.11 1.34
C ALA A 40 0.92 10.26 2.55
N ALA A 41 0.20 9.19 2.89
CA ALA A 41 -0.69 9.15 4.05
C ALA A 41 0.08 9.35 5.37
N ALA A 42 1.26 8.76 5.52
CA ALA A 42 2.08 8.90 6.74
C ALA A 42 2.58 10.33 6.97
N ARG A 43 2.83 11.08 5.88
CA ARG A 43 3.31 12.46 5.92
C ARG A 43 2.19 13.47 6.18
N GLY A 44 0.94 13.10 5.88
CA GLY A 44 -0.19 14.03 5.94
C GLY A 44 -0.03 15.23 5.01
N THR A 45 0.83 15.13 4.00
CA THR A 45 1.01 16.17 3.00
C THR A 45 -0.06 16.01 1.94
N PRO A 46 -0.77 17.09 1.56
CA PRO A 46 -1.54 17.11 0.35
C PRO A 46 -0.66 16.88 -0.87
N THR A 47 -0.59 15.63 -1.28
CA THR A 47 -0.18 15.26 -2.62
C THR A 47 -1.44 15.10 -3.47
N ASP A 48 -1.32 15.32 -4.77
CA ASP A 48 -2.33 14.94 -5.75
C ASP A 48 -1.95 13.58 -6.37
N TYR A 49 -2.79 13.11 -7.29
CA TYR A 49 -2.57 11.85 -8.00
C TYR A 49 -1.22 11.84 -8.75
N GLU A 50 -0.81 12.97 -9.30
CA GLU A 50 0.46 13.11 -10.02
C GLU A 50 1.66 13.00 -9.07
N GLY A 51 1.61 13.66 -7.92
CA GLY A 51 2.69 13.63 -6.93
C GLY A 51 2.95 12.24 -6.35
N VAL A 52 1.89 11.46 -6.08
CA VAL A 52 2.06 10.06 -5.62
C VAL A 52 2.51 9.15 -6.77
N GLY A 53 2.06 9.43 -8.00
CA GLY A 53 2.53 8.76 -9.22
C GLY A 53 4.02 8.93 -9.45
N GLU A 54 4.51 10.17 -9.38
CA GLU A 54 5.93 10.50 -9.49
C GLU A 54 6.76 9.84 -8.37
N LEU A 55 6.25 9.84 -7.14
CA LEU A 55 6.91 9.14 -6.02
C LEU A 55 7.06 7.64 -6.31
N MET A 56 6.02 6.97 -6.79
CA MET A 56 6.09 5.56 -7.17
C MET A 56 7.11 5.30 -8.28
N ILE A 57 7.17 6.17 -9.29
CA ILE A 57 8.13 6.05 -10.40
C ILE A 57 9.57 6.21 -9.89
N VAL A 58 9.82 7.22 -9.06
CA VAL A 58 11.14 7.49 -8.47
C VAL A 58 11.58 6.32 -7.59
N LEU A 59 10.70 5.82 -6.71
CA LEU A 59 10.96 4.66 -5.86
C LEU A 59 11.31 3.43 -6.71
N THR A 60 10.48 3.12 -7.71
CA THR A 60 10.69 1.94 -8.55
C THR A 60 12.00 2.00 -9.31
N ARG A 61 12.33 3.15 -9.92
CA ARG A 61 13.60 3.34 -10.64
C ARG A 61 14.81 3.21 -9.72
N ALA A 62 14.77 3.86 -8.55
CA ALA A 62 15.87 3.76 -7.57
C ALA A 62 16.07 2.32 -7.11
N MET A 63 14.99 1.60 -6.80
CA MET A 63 15.07 0.22 -6.34
C MET A 63 15.62 -0.73 -7.42
N VAL A 64 15.21 -0.55 -8.67
CA VAL A 64 15.76 -1.32 -9.82
C VAL A 64 17.23 -1.00 -10.03
N ALA A 65 17.63 0.27 -10.02
CA ALA A 65 19.01 0.69 -10.19
C ALA A 65 19.93 0.13 -9.09
N ASN A 66 19.41 0.03 -7.86
CA ASN A 66 20.14 -0.49 -6.71
C ASN A 66 20.06 -2.02 -6.56
N GLY A 67 19.42 -2.74 -7.49
CA GLY A 67 19.29 -4.20 -7.43
C GLY A 67 18.39 -4.72 -6.30
N THR A 68 17.57 -3.85 -5.71
CA THR A 68 16.63 -4.17 -4.61
C THR A 68 15.21 -4.50 -5.12
N ALA A 69 14.96 -4.23 -6.40
CA ALA A 69 13.80 -4.70 -7.15
C ALA A 69 14.26 -5.36 -8.47
N ALA A 70 13.49 -6.33 -8.95
CA ALA A 70 13.69 -6.94 -10.26
C ALA A 70 13.39 -5.93 -11.38
N PRO A 71 13.86 -6.15 -12.63
CA PRO A 71 13.66 -5.21 -13.74
C PRO A 71 12.19 -4.83 -14.01
N ASN A 72 11.24 -5.70 -13.67
CA ASN A 72 9.80 -5.44 -13.80
C ASN A 72 9.19 -4.62 -12.65
N GLY A 73 9.97 -4.30 -11.61
CA GLY A 73 9.56 -3.58 -10.40
C GLY A 73 9.35 -4.47 -9.18
N ALA A 74 9.25 -5.80 -9.34
CA ALA A 74 8.95 -6.70 -8.23
C ALA A 74 10.00 -6.59 -7.12
N SER A 75 9.55 -6.34 -5.89
CA SER A 75 10.42 -6.09 -4.75
C SER A 75 10.05 -6.97 -3.55
N ARG A 76 11.00 -7.10 -2.62
CA ARG A 76 10.76 -7.71 -1.32
C ARG A 76 10.28 -6.65 -0.33
N LEU A 77 9.49 -7.06 0.65
CA LEU A 77 9.01 -6.15 1.71
C LEU A 77 10.15 -5.45 2.45
N SER A 78 11.27 -6.13 2.68
CA SER A 78 12.46 -5.53 3.31
C SER A 78 13.11 -4.42 2.46
N ALA A 79 13.05 -4.54 1.14
CA ALA A 79 13.52 -3.50 0.23
C ALA A 79 12.60 -2.28 0.26
N LEU A 80 11.28 -2.49 0.36
CA LEU A 80 10.31 -1.41 0.57
C LEU A 80 10.52 -0.71 1.91
N ALA A 81 10.78 -1.47 2.98
CA ALA A 81 11.08 -0.92 4.29
C ALA A 81 12.34 -0.05 4.27
N GLN A 82 13.40 -0.49 3.58
CA GLN A 82 14.61 0.32 3.39
C GLN A 82 14.32 1.58 2.58
N ALA A 83 13.59 1.48 1.47
CA ALA A 83 13.22 2.64 0.66
C ALA A 83 12.39 3.67 1.44
N ALA A 84 11.50 3.21 2.34
CA ALA A 84 10.77 4.09 3.25
C ALA A 84 11.71 4.86 4.18
N ARG A 85 12.68 4.15 4.80
CA ARG A 85 13.69 4.75 5.70
C ARG A 85 14.57 5.76 4.98
N ASP A 86 15.05 5.42 3.79
CA ASP A 86 15.89 6.29 2.96
C ASP A 86 15.14 7.57 2.55
N ALA A 87 13.82 7.47 2.38
CA ALA A 87 12.94 8.60 2.12
C ALA A 87 12.50 9.36 3.39
N GLY A 88 13.09 9.07 4.55
CA GLY A 88 12.79 9.73 5.82
C GLY A 88 11.43 9.38 6.41
N CYS A 89 10.78 8.30 5.96
CA CYS A 89 9.54 7.79 6.55
C CYS A 89 9.87 6.71 7.59
N PRO A 90 9.61 6.95 8.89
CA PRO A 90 9.91 5.96 9.92
C PRO A 90 9.03 4.73 9.78
N VAL A 91 9.63 3.55 9.92
CA VAL A 91 8.95 2.26 9.94
C VAL A 91 8.59 1.93 11.39
N ALA A 92 7.30 1.80 11.69
CA ALA A 92 6.80 1.47 13.02
C ALA A 92 6.82 -0.04 13.28
N LEU A 93 6.50 -0.83 12.27
CA LEU A 93 6.49 -2.29 12.33
C LEU A 93 6.87 -2.86 10.97
N GLU A 94 7.74 -3.87 10.97
CA GLU A 94 8.08 -4.67 9.80
C GLU A 94 7.93 -6.13 10.18
N LEU A 95 6.97 -6.83 9.58
CA LEU A 95 6.85 -8.28 9.69
C LEU A 95 7.22 -8.89 8.34
N PRO A 96 8.33 -9.63 8.25
CA PRO A 96 8.79 -10.21 7.00
C PRO A 96 7.84 -11.31 6.52
N TYR A 97 8.11 -11.81 5.31
CA TYR A 97 7.36 -12.91 4.71
C TYR A 97 7.24 -14.12 5.65
N GLN A 98 6.01 -14.56 5.85
CA GLN A 98 5.61 -15.72 6.64
C GLN A 98 4.61 -16.55 5.83
N ALA A 99 4.92 -17.83 5.63
CA ALA A 99 4.08 -18.77 4.90
C ALA A 99 3.39 -19.77 5.84
N PRO A 100 2.19 -20.26 5.50
CA PRO A 100 1.36 -19.81 4.37
C PRO A 100 0.65 -18.48 4.66
N GLN A 101 0.53 -18.09 5.93
CA GLN A 101 -0.09 -16.86 6.37
C GLN A 101 0.60 -16.37 7.65
N MET A 102 0.80 -15.06 7.76
CA MET A 102 1.36 -14.39 8.93
C MET A 102 0.46 -14.55 10.15
N ALA A 103 1.01 -14.99 11.28
CA ALA A 103 0.24 -15.09 12.51
C ALA A 103 -0.16 -13.70 13.05
N GLY A 104 -1.32 -13.60 13.71
CA GLY A 104 -1.75 -12.36 14.38
C GLY A 104 -2.18 -11.21 13.46
N TRP A 105 -2.19 -11.39 12.14
CA TRP A 105 -2.53 -10.32 11.18
C TRP A 105 -3.88 -9.65 11.48
N ARG A 106 -4.90 -10.43 11.89
CA ARG A 106 -6.23 -9.90 12.21
C ARG A 106 -6.19 -8.89 13.34
N ALA A 107 -5.46 -9.20 14.41
CA ALA A 107 -5.33 -8.32 15.56
C ALA A 107 -4.60 -7.03 15.16
N ILE A 108 -3.48 -7.16 14.42
CA ILE A 108 -2.69 -6.03 13.95
C ILE A 108 -3.53 -5.09 13.06
N LEU A 109 -4.23 -5.63 12.05
CA LEU A 109 -5.02 -4.79 11.16
C LEU A 109 -6.20 -4.15 11.90
N ARG A 110 -6.91 -4.89 12.77
CA ARG A 110 -8.00 -4.33 13.58
C ARG A 110 -7.52 -3.21 14.51
N GLU A 111 -6.32 -3.36 15.08
CA GLU A 111 -5.74 -2.34 15.94
C GLU A 111 -5.32 -1.11 15.13
N HIS A 112 -4.55 -1.27 14.06
CA HIS A 112 -3.84 -0.16 13.42
C HIS A 112 -4.49 0.42 12.16
N ALA A 113 -5.43 -0.27 11.50
CA ALA A 113 -6.07 0.26 10.30
C ALA A 113 -6.84 1.56 10.59
N GLY A 114 -6.58 2.60 9.80
CA GLY A 114 -7.09 3.95 10.02
C GLY A 114 -6.30 4.78 11.05
N GLN A 115 -5.29 4.20 11.69
CA GLN A 115 -4.38 4.91 12.61
C GLN A 115 -2.99 5.07 12.01
N GLN A 116 -2.53 4.07 11.27
CA GLN A 116 -1.24 4.08 10.57
C GLN A 116 -1.41 3.44 9.18
N PRO A 117 -0.74 3.96 8.14
CA PRO A 117 -0.77 3.32 6.83
C PRO A 117 0.08 2.06 6.86
N ILE A 118 -0.46 1.02 6.23
CA ILE A 118 0.10 -0.33 6.21
C ILE A 118 0.25 -0.76 4.75
N VAL A 119 1.43 -1.18 4.34
CA VAL A 119 1.61 -1.99 3.14
C VAL A 119 1.46 -3.45 3.55
N LEU A 120 0.44 -4.12 3.04
CA LEU A 120 0.13 -5.52 3.31
C LEU A 120 0.49 -6.36 2.08
N GLN A 121 1.33 -7.38 2.27
CA GLN A 121 1.60 -8.39 1.26
C GLN A 121 0.69 -9.60 1.46
N VAL A 122 0.10 -10.08 0.37
CA VAL A 122 -0.76 -11.28 0.34
C VAL A 122 -0.16 -12.34 -0.59
N ALA A 123 -0.40 -13.63 -0.31
CA ALA A 123 0.16 -14.76 -1.05
C ALA A 123 -0.82 -15.41 -2.06
N GLN A 124 -2.08 -14.95 -2.08
CA GLN A 124 -3.12 -15.34 -3.02
C GLN A 124 -3.88 -14.08 -3.51
N GLY A 125 -3.21 -13.22 -4.27
CA GLY A 125 -3.76 -11.96 -4.78
C GLY A 125 -5.09 -12.14 -5.54
N GLU A 126 -5.23 -13.21 -6.33
CA GLU A 126 -6.47 -13.52 -7.06
C GLU A 126 -7.71 -13.75 -6.17
N ALA A 127 -7.51 -13.96 -4.86
CA ALA A 127 -8.60 -14.10 -3.89
C ALA A 127 -9.15 -12.75 -3.40
N LEU A 128 -8.50 -11.63 -3.72
CA LEU A 128 -9.00 -10.30 -3.42
C LEU A 128 -10.28 -10.03 -4.24
N ALA A 129 -11.34 -9.68 -3.52
CA ALA A 129 -12.65 -9.39 -4.05
C ALA A 129 -13.26 -8.24 -3.27
N ASP A 130 -13.52 -7.15 -3.96
CA ASP A 130 -14.08 -5.95 -3.37
C ASP A 130 -15.53 -6.17 -2.93
N ALA A 131 -15.86 -5.79 -1.70
CA ALA A 131 -17.20 -5.97 -1.15
C ALA A 131 -18.27 -5.17 -1.90
N GLU A 132 -17.92 -4.01 -2.46
CA GLU A 132 -18.92 -3.11 -3.04
C GLU A 132 -19.25 -3.45 -4.50
N THR A 133 -18.26 -3.82 -5.31
CA THR A 133 -18.46 -4.13 -6.74
C THR A 133 -18.31 -5.59 -7.10
N GLY A 134 -17.75 -6.42 -6.21
CA GLY A 134 -17.31 -7.77 -6.54
C GLY A 134 -16.11 -7.81 -7.49
N GLY A 135 -15.47 -6.64 -7.77
CA GLY A 135 -14.28 -6.55 -8.60
C GLY A 135 -13.14 -7.37 -8.03
N ARG A 136 -12.42 -8.08 -8.90
CA ARG A 136 -11.31 -8.99 -8.56
C ARG A 136 -10.06 -8.57 -9.32
N ASP A 137 -8.92 -8.93 -8.75
CA ASP A 137 -7.63 -8.77 -9.42
C ASP A 137 -7.41 -9.87 -10.48
N ASP A 138 -6.29 -9.79 -11.19
CA ASP A 138 -5.94 -10.67 -12.29
C ASP A 138 -5.92 -12.16 -11.90
N VAL A 139 -6.45 -13.01 -12.78
CA VAL A 139 -6.45 -14.48 -12.61
C VAL A 139 -5.01 -14.98 -12.53
N GLY A 140 -4.69 -15.81 -11.52
CA GLY A 140 -3.36 -16.34 -11.29
C GLY A 140 -2.39 -15.39 -10.58
N LEU A 141 -2.85 -14.24 -10.10
CA LEU A 141 -2.04 -13.32 -9.30
C LEU A 141 -1.69 -13.98 -7.95
N ARG A 142 -0.42 -14.40 -7.81
CA ARG A 142 0.05 -15.07 -6.58
C ARG A 142 0.32 -14.06 -5.47
N TYR A 143 1.39 -13.28 -5.60
CA TYR A 143 1.75 -12.29 -4.61
C TYR A 143 1.27 -10.91 -5.03
N HIS A 144 0.70 -10.17 -4.09
CA HIS A 144 0.26 -8.80 -4.30
C HIS A 144 0.53 -7.94 -3.07
N ALA A 145 0.66 -6.64 -3.27
CA ALA A 145 0.83 -5.66 -2.20
C ALA A 145 -0.22 -4.57 -2.32
N ILE A 146 -0.93 -4.33 -1.21
CA ILE A 146 -1.98 -3.30 -1.10
C ILE A 146 -1.66 -2.34 0.04
N ALA A 147 -2.13 -1.10 -0.04
CA ALA A 147 -2.05 -0.18 1.07
C ALA A 147 -3.37 -0.19 1.87
N VAL A 148 -3.33 -0.60 3.13
CA VAL A 148 -4.47 -0.52 4.07
C VAL A 148 -4.45 0.85 4.76
N LEU A 149 -5.55 1.58 4.61
CA LEU A 149 -5.68 2.99 4.98
C LEU A 149 -6.81 3.25 5.98
N GLY A 150 -7.68 2.26 6.18
CA GLY A 150 -8.83 2.39 7.07
C GLY A 150 -9.54 1.06 7.35
N LEU A 151 -10.58 1.15 8.17
CA LEU A 151 -11.50 0.08 8.53
C LEU A 151 -12.91 0.65 8.58
N SER A 152 -13.84 0.01 7.87
CA SER A 152 -15.28 0.25 7.94
C SER A 152 -15.99 -0.99 8.52
N GLU A 153 -17.32 -0.92 8.64
CA GLU A 153 -18.12 -2.10 8.99
C GLU A 153 -18.04 -3.21 7.92
N ALA A 154 -17.83 -2.84 6.65
CA ALA A 154 -17.77 -3.78 5.54
C ALA A 154 -16.39 -4.43 5.37
N GLY A 155 -15.32 -3.81 5.88
CA GLY A 155 -13.97 -4.38 5.79
C GLY A 155 -12.86 -3.33 5.85
N TYR A 156 -11.67 -3.74 5.42
CA TYR A 156 -10.50 -2.90 5.37
C TYR A 156 -10.53 -2.02 4.11
N ILE A 157 -10.32 -0.71 4.29
CA ILE A 157 -10.30 0.26 3.19
C ILE A 157 -8.88 0.28 2.64
N CYS A 158 -8.74 -0.10 1.37
CA CYS A 158 -7.45 -0.35 0.73
C CYS A 158 -7.29 0.47 -0.56
N ALA A 159 -6.08 0.94 -0.82
CA ALA A 159 -5.65 1.30 -2.17
C ALA A 159 -5.02 0.07 -2.80
N ASP A 160 -5.69 -0.46 -3.83
CA ASP A 160 -5.24 -1.62 -4.58
C ASP A 160 -4.87 -1.23 -6.00
N SER A 161 -3.58 -1.28 -6.32
CA SER A 161 -3.07 -0.77 -7.58
C SER A 161 -3.52 -1.53 -8.83
N ASP A 162 -3.95 -2.77 -8.65
CA ASP A 162 -4.26 -3.73 -9.71
C ASP A 162 -5.77 -3.81 -9.94
N ASN A 163 -6.55 -3.31 -8.97
CA ASN A 163 -7.98 -3.21 -9.11
C ASN A 163 -8.38 -2.15 -10.15
N SER A 164 -9.26 -2.52 -11.08
CA SER A 164 -9.71 -1.66 -12.18
C SER A 164 -10.39 -0.36 -11.71
N GLU A 165 -10.96 -0.36 -10.52
CA GLU A 165 -11.70 0.78 -9.96
C GLU A 165 -10.83 1.67 -9.03
N VAL A 166 -9.53 1.39 -8.87
CA VAL A 166 -8.68 2.11 -7.91
C VAL A 166 -8.66 3.62 -8.16
N THR A 167 -8.69 4.07 -9.41
CA THR A 167 -8.70 5.52 -9.70
C THR A 167 -10.01 6.21 -9.30
N ARG A 168 -11.08 5.44 -9.06
CA ARG A 168 -12.43 5.93 -8.74
C ARG A 168 -12.77 5.82 -7.27
N ARG A 169 -12.31 4.78 -6.57
CA ARG A 169 -12.54 4.58 -5.13
C ARG A 169 -11.50 3.66 -4.51
N PHE A 170 -11.44 3.69 -3.18
CA PHE A 170 -10.76 2.66 -2.42
C PHE A 170 -11.55 1.35 -2.45
N GLN A 171 -10.84 0.24 -2.49
CA GLN A 171 -11.42 -1.09 -2.41
C GLN A 171 -11.72 -1.40 -0.95
N ILE A 172 -12.82 -2.11 -0.69
CA ILE A 172 -13.15 -2.58 0.66
C ILE A 172 -13.01 -4.09 0.67
N TYR A 173 -12.03 -4.59 1.44
CA TYR A 173 -11.79 -6.03 1.57
C TYR A 173 -12.30 -6.56 2.92
N PRO A 174 -13.35 -7.38 2.92
CA PRO A 174 -13.81 -8.08 4.12
C PRO A 174 -12.70 -8.93 4.74
N GLU A 175 -12.81 -9.20 6.04
CA GLU A 175 -11.82 -10.06 6.72
C GLU A 175 -11.74 -11.45 6.09
N ALA A 176 -12.86 -12.01 5.65
CA ALA A 176 -12.89 -13.30 4.96
C ALA A 176 -12.11 -13.26 3.62
N THR A 177 -12.26 -12.17 2.86
CA THR A 177 -11.50 -11.93 1.63
C THR A 177 -10.01 -11.85 1.91
N LEU A 178 -9.58 -11.05 2.89
CA LEU A 178 -8.16 -11.01 3.26
C LEU A 178 -7.68 -12.37 3.79
N ALA A 179 -8.48 -13.09 4.59
CA ALA A 179 -8.10 -14.42 5.05
C ALA A 179 -7.83 -15.38 3.89
N ALA A 180 -8.67 -15.35 2.85
CA ALA A 180 -8.49 -16.13 1.63
C ALA A 180 -7.27 -15.68 0.80
N ALA A 181 -6.97 -14.38 0.80
CA ALA A 181 -5.78 -13.81 0.15
C ALA A 181 -4.46 -14.17 0.87
N GLN A 182 -4.51 -14.69 2.11
CA GLN A 182 -3.36 -15.11 2.89
C GLN A 182 -2.30 -14.01 3.11
N PRO A 183 -2.58 -12.99 3.95
CA PRO A 183 -1.60 -12.03 4.45
C PRO A 183 -0.31 -12.72 4.86
N CYS A 184 0.80 -12.38 4.21
CA CYS A 184 2.07 -13.07 4.38
C CYS A 184 3.19 -12.11 4.81
N GLY A 185 2.98 -10.80 4.84
CA GLY A 185 3.90 -9.84 5.43
C GLY A 185 3.26 -8.46 5.56
N LEU A 186 3.78 -7.59 6.44
CA LEU A 186 3.35 -6.19 6.47
C LEU A 186 4.49 -5.23 6.81
N LEU A 187 4.35 -4.02 6.28
CA LEU A 187 5.15 -2.86 6.63
C LEU A 187 4.21 -1.75 7.09
N MET A 188 4.39 -1.25 8.31
CA MET A 188 3.60 -0.17 8.87
C MET A 188 4.48 1.07 9.04
N LEU A 189 4.00 2.21 8.56
CA LEU A 189 4.72 3.48 8.72
C LEU A 189 4.23 4.24 9.95
N ALA A 190 5.13 4.93 10.63
CA ALA A 190 4.77 5.88 11.66
C ALA A 190 4.22 7.15 11.00
N LEU A 191 3.19 7.76 11.61
CA LEU A 191 2.75 9.09 11.19
C LEU A 191 3.84 10.10 11.53
N THR A 192 4.39 10.77 10.53
CA THR A 192 5.24 11.94 10.74
C THR A 192 4.31 13.13 10.86
N ARG A 193 3.78 13.39 12.06
CA ARG A 193 3.09 14.68 12.29
C ARG A 193 4.04 15.77 11.85
N ALA A 194 3.61 16.63 10.91
CA ALA A 194 4.25 17.91 10.73
C ALA A 194 4.37 18.51 12.13
N LYS A 195 5.61 18.76 12.60
CA LYS A 195 5.77 19.59 13.79
C LYS A 195 5.01 20.86 13.44
N ASN A 196 3.90 21.13 14.12
CA ASN A 196 3.32 22.46 14.13
C ASN A 196 4.47 23.36 14.58
N SER A 197 5.18 23.98 13.62
CA SER A 197 6.09 25.07 13.88
C SER A 197 5.17 26.15 14.40
N GLY A 198 5.00 26.16 15.71
CA GLY A 198 4.11 27.09 16.38
C GLY A 198 4.54 28.48 16.00
N THR A 199 3.83 29.07 15.04
CA THR A 199 3.69 30.52 14.96
C THR A 199 2.95 30.87 16.25
N LYS A 200 3.74 31.18 17.29
CA LYS A 200 3.22 31.87 18.46
C LYS A 200 2.61 33.17 17.97
N CYS A 201 1.48 33.49 18.59
CA CYS A 201 0.61 34.65 18.40
C CYS A 201 1.32 35.93 17.95
#